data_AF-A0A935XBG6-F1
#
_entry.id   AF-A0A935XBG6-F1
#
_cell.length_a   1.000
_cell.length_b   1.000
_cell.length_c   1.000
_cell.angle_alpha   90.00
_cell.angle_beta   90.00
_cell.angle_gamma   90.00
#
_symmetry.space_group_name_H-M   'P 1'
#
loop_
_entity.id
_entity.type
_entity.pdbx_description
1 polymer ?
#
loop_
_entity_poly.entity_id
_entity_poly.type
_entity_poly.pdbx_seq_one_letter_code
_entity_poly.pdbx_strand_id
1 'polypeptide(L)'
;MLSLRPSPVRSGAVPALPAMASLRVHVVSDGVDRFDLPAGAVVHSVYEPADNVAVMRVAVGASPVDPLRVDALVQVFNGSVAEKNVRVSLRGAEGTTVRQSLRIAAGERIDATFDVSAFGAGPLAADVRTEGDALALDDVAYAVVPEHRPRRILLVGVRDDALADSLRSLPGVRVVSAAARGGRGGGDADLLVYEGSAPHEPPEVPALLFRPPPVPWLPAADVRTGRIRAEGKLPGDPLSDDVPWNGLEIRRALAWNRLPEGTLAFAGGREGALVVAGRARAPWIAAGFLPAESTLVFEPALPVFLGHAVARLTDASAPMSGSLGAVSVPLSNARITDGSGQPVTARPVPGATLFDALRPDIYIARSGEARLPVVVSSTDESFSDVNRTRFRETDRQVEPGGAGAREPWQVLLLFVIGVLVLDWFLHTRRITR
;
A
#
# COMPACT_ATOMS: atom_id res chain seq x y z
N MET A 1 -1.02 3.33 -45.84
CA MET A 1 -1.57 2.43 -44.80
C MET A 1 -0.82 2.75 -43.52
N LEU A 2 -1.37 3.63 -42.66
CA LEU A 2 -0.73 4.04 -41.43
C LEU A 2 -1.17 3.05 -40.34
N SER A 3 -0.26 2.21 -39.84
CA SER A 3 -0.54 1.28 -38.76
C SER A 3 -0.23 1.98 -37.43
N LEU A 4 -1.27 2.31 -36.67
CA LEU A 4 -1.15 2.85 -35.32
C LEU A 4 -1.55 1.74 -34.35
N ARG A 5 -0.63 1.36 -33.45
CA ARG A 5 -0.91 0.42 -32.37
C ARG A 5 -1.42 1.22 -31.16
N PRO A 6 -2.67 1.01 -30.70
CA PRO A 6 -3.11 1.57 -29.43
C PRO A 6 -2.39 0.90 -28.26
N SER A 7 -2.21 1.67 -27.18
CA SER A 7 -1.61 1.20 -25.92
C SER A 7 -2.64 0.38 -25.15
N PRO A 8 -2.28 -0.79 -24.56
CA PRO A 8 -3.24 -1.74 -23.99
C PRO A 8 -3.79 -1.35 -22.60
N VAL A 9 -3.56 -0.12 -22.13
CA VAL A 9 -3.96 0.26 -20.76
C VAL A 9 -4.61 1.64 -20.73
N ARG A 10 -5.93 1.61 -20.48
CA ARG A 10 -6.89 2.73 -20.40
C ARG A 10 -7.15 3.50 -21.69
N SER A 11 -8.42 3.44 -22.11
CA SER A 11 -9.08 4.35 -23.06
C SER A 11 -8.10 4.90 -24.10
N GLY A 12 -7.67 4.03 -25.01
CA GLY A 12 -6.88 4.43 -26.16
C GLY A 12 -7.74 5.38 -27.00
N ALA A 13 -7.67 6.68 -26.73
CA ALA A 13 -8.24 7.67 -27.61
C ALA A 13 -7.53 7.51 -28.95
N VAL A 14 -8.29 7.18 -30.00
CA VAL A 14 -7.75 7.21 -31.35
C VAL A 14 -7.25 8.66 -31.56
N PRO A 15 -5.96 8.87 -31.85
CA PRO A 15 -5.44 10.23 -32.03
C PRO A 15 -6.25 10.95 -33.11
N ALA A 16 -6.57 12.22 -32.87
CA ALA A 16 -7.38 13.01 -33.79
C ALA A 16 -6.77 12.93 -35.20
N LEU A 17 -7.46 12.22 -36.09
CA LEU A 17 -7.02 12.07 -37.48
C LEU A 17 -7.20 13.42 -38.18
N PRO A 18 -6.26 13.82 -39.06
CA PRO A 18 -6.39 15.07 -39.80
C PRO A 18 -7.70 15.07 -40.59
N ALA A 19 -8.49 16.13 -40.42
CA ALA A 19 -9.78 16.33 -41.07
C ALA A 19 -9.59 16.55 -42.58
N MET A 20 -9.32 15.47 -43.32
CA MET A 20 -9.38 15.44 -44.78
C MET A 20 -10.75 14.88 -45.16
N ALA A 21 -11.51 15.64 -45.95
CA ALA A 21 -12.91 15.37 -46.32
C ALA A 21 -13.17 14.04 -47.08
N SER A 22 -12.13 13.22 -47.29
CA SER A 22 -12.19 11.95 -48.02
C SER A 22 -11.63 10.75 -47.25
N LEU A 23 -11.25 10.90 -45.98
CA LEU A 23 -10.66 9.81 -45.21
C LEU A 23 -11.75 8.90 -44.63
N ARG A 24 -11.88 7.68 -45.17
CA ARG A 24 -12.69 6.61 -44.57
C ARG A 24 -11.85 5.89 -43.51
N VAL A 25 -12.28 6.00 -42.25
CA VAL A 25 -11.62 5.33 -41.13
C VAL A 25 -12.22 3.94 -40.97
N HIS A 26 -11.41 2.92 -41.17
CA HIS A 26 -11.79 1.54 -40.88
C HIS A 26 -11.11 1.12 -39.58
N VAL A 27 -11.90 0.70 -38.61
CA VAL A 27 -11.42 0.18 -37.33
C VAL A 27 -11.69 -1.31 -37.32
N VAL A 28 -10.63 -2.11 -37.20
CA VAL A 28 -10.75 -3.57 -37.05
C VAL A 28 -10.49 -3.88 -35.59
N SER A 29 -11.44 -4.55 -34.92
CA SER A 29 -11.36 -4.84 -33.49
C SER A 29 -12.02 -6.17 -33.15
N ASP A 30 -11.46 -6.86 -32.17
CA ASP A 30 -12.02 -8.03 -31.50
C ASP A 30 -13.10 -7.67 -30.47
N GLY A 31 -13.38 -6.39 -30.25
CA GLY A 31 -14.41 -5.93 -29.32
C GLY A 31 -14.05 -6.02 -27.84
N VAL A 32 -12.86 -6.47 -27.44
CA VAL A 32 -12.49 -6.59 -26.01
C VAL A 32 -12.21 -5.20 -25.41
N ASP A 33 -11.51 -4.34 -26.15
CA ASP A 33 -11.21 -2.98 -25.72
C ASP A 33 -12.34 -1.98 -26.05
N ARG A 34 -12.60 -1.06 -25.10
CA ARG A 34 -13.46 0.12 -25.33
C ARG A 34 -12.63 1.33 -25.75
N PHE A 35 -12.84 1.81 -26.96
CA PHE A 35 -12.25 3.04 -27.49
C PHE A 35 -13.31 3.96 -28.09
N ASP A 36 -13.10 5.27 -27.94
CA ASP A 36 -13.95 6.28 -28.58
C ASP A 36 -13.71 6.25 -30.09
N LEU A 37 -14.76 5.92 -30.85
CA LEU A 37 -14.71 5.82 -32.29
C LEU A 37 -14.89 7.20 -32.94
N PRO A 38 -14.04 7.57 -33.93
CA PRO A 38 -14.27 8.77 -34.72
C PRO A 38 -15.64 8.73 -35.42
N ALA A 39 -16.29 9.89 -35.53
CA ALA A 39 -17.54 10.01 -36.28
C ALA A 39 -17.37 9.52 -37.73
N GLY A 40 -18.26 8.63 -38.18
CA GLY A 40 -18.19 8.03 -39.52
C GLY A 40 -17.19 6.88 -39.68
N ALA A 41 -16.55 6.41 -38.60
CA ALA A 41 -15.72 5.20 -38.65
C ALA A 41 -16.56 3.95 -38.98
N VAL A 42 -16.02 3.07 -39.82
CA VAL A 42 -16.58 1.75 -40.12
C VAL A 42 -15.86 0.73 -39.25
N VAL A 43 -16.58 0.09 -38.33
CA VAL A 43 -16.04 -0.96 -37.49
C VAL A 43 -16.21 -2.31 -38.17
N HIS A 44 -15.11 -3.05 -38.28
CA HIS A 44 -15.08 -4.45 -38.67
C HIS A 44 -14.80 -5.26 -37.40
N SER A 45 -15.82 -5.95 -36.91
CA SER A 45 -15.64 -6.87 -35.80
C SER A 45 -15.03 -8.17 -36.30
N VAL A 46 -13.94 -8.61 -35.66
CA VAL A 46 -13.35 -9.95 -35.82
C VAL A 46 -13.55 -10.80 -34.56
N TYR A 47 -14.51 -10.40 -33.72
CA TYR A 47 -14.80 -11.06 -32.45
C TYR A 47 -15.35 -12.47 -32.65
N GLU A 48 -14.76 -13.42 -31.92
CA GLU A 48 -15.30 -14.76 -31.71
C GLU A 48 -15.42 -14.99 -30.19
N PRO A 49 -16.51 -15.63 -29.71
CA PRO A 49 -16.62 -15.98 -28.30
C PRO A 49 -15.43 -16.82 -27.85
N ALA A 50 -14.85 -16.43 -26.73
CA ALA A 50 -13.66 -17.07 -26.18
C ALA A 50 -13.89 -17.43 -24.72
N ASP A 51 -13.26 -18.50 -24.27
CA ASP A 51 -13.26 -18.86 -22.87
C ASP A 51 -12.23 -18.00 -22.12
N ASN A 52 -12.62 -17.47 -20.97
CA ASN A 52 -11.72 -16.69 -20.14
C ASN A 52 -11.99 -16.91 -18.66
N VAL A 53 -10.92 -17.07 -17.88
CA VAL A 53 -10.95 -17.14 -16.43
C VAL A 53 -9.86 -16.25 -15.86
N ALA A 54 -10.23 -15.39 -14.91
CA ALA A 54 -9.33 -14.38 -14.39
C ALA A 54 -9.16 -14.46 -12.87
N VAL A 55 -7.97 -14.12 -12.39
CA VAL A 55 -7.77 -13.76 -10.98
C VAL A 55 -8.06 -12.28 -10.79
N MET A 56 -9.21 -11.97 -10.19
CA MET A 56 -9.65 -10.59 -9.98
C MET A 56 -8.96 -9.92 -8.79
N ARG A 57 -8.66 -10.72 -7.75
CA ARG A 57 -8.08 -10.22 -6.51
C ARG A 57 -7.33 -11.32 -5.77
N VAL A 58 -6.22 -10.92 -5.15
CA VAL A 58 -5.52 -11.69 -4.13
C VAL A 58 -5.34 -10.80 -2.91
N ALA A 59 -5.81 -11.26 -1.76
CA ALA A 59 -5.58 -10.61 -0.48
C ALA A 59 -4.93 -11.62 0.47
N VAL A 60 -3.93 -11.18 1.22
CA VAL A 60 -3.24 -12.02 2.20
C VAL A 60 -3.25 -11.28 3.53
N GLY A 61 -3.59 -11.99 4.58
CA GLY A 61 -3.66 -11.42 5.92
C GLY A 61 -3.40 -12.46 6.99
N ALA A 62 -2.78 -12.02 8.08
CA ALA A 62 -2.72 -12.82 9.29
C ALA A 62 -4.12 -12.91 9.93
N SER A 63 -4.43 -14.05 10.53
CA SER A 63 -5.69 -14.24 11.25
C SER A 63 -5.74 -13.29 12.45
N PRO A 64 -6.88 -12.61 12.68
CA PRO A 64 -7.06 -11.79 13.87
C PRO A 64 -6.94 -12.58 15.18
N VAL A 65 -7.17 -13.89 15.13
CA VAL A 65 -7.14 -14.79 16.30
C VAL A 65 -5.75 -15.36 16.55
N ASP A 66 -5.00 -15.64 15.48
CA ASP A 66 -3.63 -16.18 15.54
C ASP A 66 -2.77 -15.50 14.46
N PRO A 67 -1.91 -14.53 14.83
CA PRO A 67 -1.04 -13.83 13.89
C PRO A 67 -0.01 -14.72 13.17
N LEU A 68 0.19 -15.96 13.62
CA LEU A 68 1.04 -16.95 12.95
C LEU A 68 0.29 -17.70 11.86
N ARG A 69 -1.04 -17.69 11.89
CA ARG A 69 -1.89 -18.24 10.84
C ARG A 69 -2.12 -17.17 9.78
N VAL A 70 -1.81 -17.48 8.54
CA VAL A 70 -1.99 -16.58 7.41
C VAL A 70 -2.86 -17.23 6.36
N ASP A 71 -3.94 -16.55 6.01
CA ASP A 71 -4.86 -16.99 4.97
C ASP A 71 -4.73 -16.08 3.74
N ALA A 72 -4.82 -16.68 2.56
CA ALA A 72 -4.91 -15.99 1.28
C ALA A 72 -6.33 -16.16 0.71
N LEU A 73 -6.98 -15.05 0.40
CA LEU A 73 -8.25 -14.99 -0.30
C LEU A 73 -7.99 -14.68 -1.78
N VAL A 74 -8.43 -15.58 -2.66
CA VAL A 74 -8.32 -15.45 -4.11
C VAL A 74 -9.72 -15.37 -4.71
N GLN A 75 -10.02 -14.26 -5.38
CA GLN A 75 -11.26 -14.11 -6.14
C GLN A 75 -11.02 -14.48 -7.59
N VAL A 76 -11.78 -15.44 -8.09
CA VAL A 76 -11.70 -15.94 -9.47
C VAL A 76 -13.00 -15.65 -10.19
N PHE A 77 -12.91 -15.18 -11.43
CA PHE A 77 -14.06 -14.90 -12.29
C PHE A 77 -14.02 -15.78 -13.53
N ASN A 78 -15.17 -16.35 -13.91
CA ASN A 78 -15.32 -17.04 -15.19
C ASN A 78 -16.09 -16.17 -16.19
N GLY A 79 -15.37 -15.54 -17.13
CA GLY A 79 -15.92 -14.74 -18.23
C GLY A 79 -16.40 -15.59 -19.42
N SER A 80 -16.28 -16.91 -19.35
CA SER A 80 -16.71 -17.84 -20.40
C SER A 80 -18.24 -17.96 -20.48
N VAL A 81 -18.74 -18.44 -21.60
CA VAL A 81 -20.18 -18.71 -21.81
C VAL A 81 -20.66 -20.04 -21.21
N ALA A 82 -19.74 -20.85 -20.67
CA ALA A 82 -19.99 -22.15 -20.07
C ALA A 82 -19.30 -22.30 -18.71
N GLU A 83 -19.74 -23.28 -17.92
CA GLU A 83 -19.06 -23.67 -16.68
C GLU A 83 -17.62 -24.14 -16.97
N LYS A 84 -16.69 -23.75 -16.09
CA LYS A 84 -15.28 -24.12 -16.18
C LYS A 84 -14.80 -24.85 -14.92
N ASN A 85 -13.97 -25.88 -15.14
CA ASN A 85 -13.13 -26.44 -14.09
C ASN A 85 -11.83 -25.64 -14.08
N VAL A 86 -11.58 -24.91 -13.00
CA VAL A 86 -10.45 -23.99 -12.86
C VAL A 86 -9.50 -24.53 -11.80
N ARG A 87 -8.22 -24.65 -12.13
CA ARG A 87 -7.17 -24.94 -11.16
C ARG A 87 -6.57 -23.63 -10.69
N VAL A 88 -6.77 -23.30 -9.43
CA VAL A 88 -6.09 -22.18 -8.76
C VAL A 88 -4.85 -22.72 -8.07
N SER A 89 -3.71 -22.07 -8.30
CA SER A 89 -2.46 -22.38 -7.60
C SER A 89 -1.90 -21.11 -6.96
N LEU A 90 -1.38 -21.23 -5.73
CA LEU A 90 -0.63 -20.18 -5.07
C LEU A 90 0.83 -20.60 -4.96
N ARG A 91 1.76 -19.72 -5.32
CA ARG A 91 3.21 -19.95 -5.28
C ARG A 91 3.93 -18.86 -4.49
N GLY A 92 4.72 -19.26 -3.50
CA GLY A 92 5.55 -18.37 -2.69
C GLY A 92 6.98 -18.23 -3.21
N ALA A 93 7.75 -17.32 -2.60
CA ALA A 93 9.14 -17.03 -2.93
C ALA A 93 10.06 -18.27 -2.91
N GLU A 94 9.84 -19.19 -1.97
CA GLU A 94 10.66 -20.39 -1.76
C GLU A 94 10.19 -21.60 -2.58
N GLY A 95 9.25 -21.41 -3.52
CA GLY A 95 8.70 -22.48 -4.35
C GLY A 95 7.59 -23.29 -3.69
N THR A 96 7.26 -23.02 -2.43
CA THR A 96 6.07 -23.54 -1.74
C THR A 96 4.84 -23.28 -2.59
N THR A 97 4.02 -24.32 -2.80
CA THR A 97 2.84 -24.25 -3.66
C THR A 97 1.65 -24.94 -3.01
N VAL A 98 0.48 -24.31 -3.05
CA VAL A 98 -0.81 -24.93 -2.72
C VAL A 98 -1.75 -24.81 -3.91
N ARG A 99 -2.63 -25.79 -4.12
CA ARG A 99 -3.54 -25.83 -5.28
C ARG A 99 -4.93 -26.28 -4.87
N GLN A 100 -5.94 -25.74 -5.55
CA GLN A 100 -7.33 -26.13 -5.41
C GLN A 100 -8.01 -26.11 -6.77
N SER A 101 -8.90 -27.07 -7.01
CA SER A 101 -9.77 -27.08 -8.19
C SER A 101 -11.15 -26.54 -7.82
N LEU A 102 -11.66 -25.61 -8.62
CA LEU A 102 -12.96 -24.98 -8.48
C LEU A 102 -13.82 -25.30 -9.70
N ARG A 103 -15.12 -25.45 -9.50
CA ARG A 103 -16.11 -25.39 -10.59
C ARG A 103 -16.78 -24.04 -10.52
N ILE A 104 -16.74 -23.30 -11.61
CA ILE A 104 -17.23 -21.92 -11.67
C ILE A 104 -18.21 -21.82 -12.84
N ALA A 105 -19.46 -21.48 -12.55
CA ALA A 105 -20.48 -21.29 -13.57
C ALA A 105 -20.14 -20.11 -14.50
N ALA A 106 -20.81 -20.04 -15.66
CA ALA A 106 -20.63 -18.95 -16.61
C ALA A 106 -20.99 -17.59 -15.95
N GLY A 107 -20.09 -16.61 -16.03
CA GLY A 107 -20.25 -15.29 -15.41
C GLY A 107 -20.18 -15.28 -13.89
N GLU A 108 -19.85 -16.39 -13.24
CA GLU A 108 -19.78 -16.48 -11.78
C GLU A 108 -18.43 -15.98 -11.25
N ARG A 109 -18.47 -15.41 -10.03
CA ARG A 109 -17.29 -15.10 -9.22
C ARG A 109 -17.28 -16.00 -7.99
N ILE A 110 -16.13 -16.61 -7.69
CA ILE A 110 -15.93 -17.42 -6.50
C ILE A 110 -14.74 -16.89 -5.70
N ASP A 111 -14.93 -16.78 -4.39
CA ASP A 111 -13.87 -16.50 -3.44
C ASP A 111 -13.35 -17.83 -2.85
N ALA A 112 -12.07 -18.12 -3.04
CA ALA A 112 -11.39 -19.29 -2.51
C ALA A 112 -10.37 -18.89 -1.44
N THR A 113 -10.37 -19.60 -0.31
CA THR A 113 -9.45 -19.35 0.81
C THR A 113 -8.40 -20.44 0.88
N PHE A 114 -7.13 -20.04 1.04
CA PHE A 114 -5.99 -20.93 1.16
C PHE A 114 -5.22 -20.65 2.45
N ASP A 115 -4.86 -21.70 3.18
CA ASP A 115 -3.88 -21.58 4.25
C ASP A 115 -2.48 -21.43 3.63
N VAL A 116 -1.85 -20.29 3.87
CA VAL A 116 -0.49 -19.96 3.42
C VAL A 116 0.47 -19.78 4.59
N SER A 117 0.13 -20.27 5.78
CA SER A 117 0.96 -20.16 6.99
C SER A 117 2.32 -20.87 6.87
N ALA A 118 2.48 -21.76 5.89
CA ALA A 118 3.74 -22.44 5.58
C ALA A 118 4.62 -21.68 4.57
N PHE A 119 4.16 -20.54 4.04
CA PHE A 119 4.89 -19.76 3.05
C PHE A 119 5.83 -18.80 3.78
N GLY A 120 7.06 -18.62 3.28
CA GLY A 120 7.91 -17.53 3.79
C GLY A 120 7.31 -16.16 3.50
N ALA A 121 7.66 -15.16 4.32
CA ALA A 121 7.31 -13.76 4.06
C ALA A 121 7.84 -13.31 2.69
N GLY A 122 7.06 -12.51 1.97
CA GLY A 122 7.45 -11.99 0.65
C GLY A 122 6.44 -12.27 -0.45
N PRO A 123 6.86 -12.34 -1.73
CA PRO A 123 5.94 -12.39 -2.86
C PRO A 123 5.11 -13.68 -2.89
N LEU A 124 3.81 -13.52 -3.13
CA LEU A 124 2.85 -14.58 -3.42
C LEU A 124 2.27 -14.35 -4.81
N ALA A 125 2.30 -15.36 -5.67
CA ALA A 125 1.62 -15.34 -6.96
C ALA A 125 0.42 -16.29 -6.90
N ALA A 126 -0.74 -15.84 -7.36
CA ALA A 126 -1.89 -16.69 -7.66
C ALA A 126 -1.99 -16.87 -9.17
N ASP A 127 -2.05 -18.11 -9.63
CA ASP A 127 -2.32 -18.46 -11.03
C ASP A 127 -3.61 -19.27 -11.15
N VAL A 128 -4.41 -18.96 -12.16
CA VAL A 128 -5.52 -19.80 -12.62
C VAL A 128 -5.14 -20.51 -13.89
N ARG A 129 -5.66 -21.71 -14.07
CA ARG A 129 -5.58 -22.45 -15.34
C ARG A 129 -6.88 -23.17 -15.63
N THR A 130 -7.37 -23.01 -16.86
CA THR A 130 -8.46 -23.83 -17.41
C THR A 130 -8.17 -24.18 -18.87
N GLU A 131 -8.94 -25.10 -19.43
CA GLU A 131 -8.82 -25.47 -20.84
C GLU A 131 -9.51 -24.43 -21.72
N GLY A 132 -8.81 -24.00 -22.78
CA GLY A 132 -9.33 -23.04 -23.76
C GLY A 132 -9.23 -21.57 -23.35
N ASP A 133 -8.54 -21.25 -22.25
CA ASP A 133 -8.37 -19.87 -21.80
C ASP A 133 -7.67 -18.99 -22.84
N ALA A 134 -8.27 -17.83 -23.11
CA ALA A 134 -7.88 -16.96 -24.22
C ALA A 134 -7.11 -15.70 -23.81
N LEU A 135 -6.99 -15.37 -22.53
CA LEU A 135 -6.36 -14.12 -22.08
C LEU A 135 -5.36 -14.33 -20.94
N ALA A 136 -4.12 -14.68 -21.28
CA ALA A 136 -3.08 -14.94 -20.27
C ALA A 136 -2.69 -13.74 -19.37
N LEU A 137 -3.17 -12.52 -19.63
CA LEU A 137 -2.78 -11.32 -18.86
C LEU A 137 -3.51 -11.21 -17.52
N ASP A 138 -4.68 -11.83 -17.36
CA ASP A 138 -5.47 -11.83 -16.13
C ASP A 138 -5.46 -13.18 -15.38
N ASP A 139 -4.75 -14.16 -15.92
CA ASP A 139 -4.47 -15.45 -15.29
C ASP A 139 -3.69 -15.34 -13.97
N VAL A 140 -2.96 -14.24 -13.77
CA VAL A 140 -2.02 -14.08 -12.65
C VAL A 140 -2.25 -12.78 -11.89
N ALA A 141 -2.33 -12.90 -10.57
CA ALA A 141 -2.31 -11.77 -9.65
C ALA A 141 -1.33 -12.02 -8.50
N TYR A 142 -0.91 -10.94 -7.86
CA TYR A 142 0.14 -10.98 -6.85
C TYR A 142 -0.35 -10.43 -5.52
N ALA A 143 0.32 -10.85 -4.45
CA ALA A 143 0.20 -10.28 -3.11
C ALA A 143 1.53 -10.42 -2.37
N VAL A 144 1.61 -9.87 -1.17
CA VAL A 144 2.77 -10.04 -0.29
C VAL A 144 2.31 -10.77 0.96
N VAL A 145 2.92 -11.92 1.23
CA VAL A 145 2.77 -12.63 2.51
C VAL A 145 3.47 -11.80 3.58
N PRO A 146 2.76 -11.33 4.62
CA PRO A 146 3.37 -10.59 5.70
C PRO A 146 4.32 -11.50 6.50
N GLU A 147 5.21 -10.91 7.28
CA GLU A 147 6.02 -11.67 8.23
C GLU A 147 5.13 -12.23 9.36
N HIS A 148 5.12 -13.55 9.50
CA HIS A 148 4.23 -14.29 10.43
C HIS A 148 5.00 -15.39 11.17
N ARG A 149 6.19 -15.04 11.68
CA ARG A 149 6.96 -15.89 12.59
C ARG A 149 6.85 -15.37 14.02
N PRO A 150 7.06 -16.24 15.03
CA PRO A 150 7.17 -15.78 16.40
C PRO A 150 8.27 -14.73 16.54
N ARG A 151 7.89 -13.52 17.00
CA ARG A 151 8.82 -12.41 17.27
C ARG A 151 9.60 -12.71 18.54
N ARG A 152 10.92 -12.81 18.43
CA ARG A 152 11.80 -13.08 19.56
C ARG A 152 12.18 -11.76 20.22
N ILE A 153 11.61 -11.51 21.40
CA ILE A 153 11.88 -10.32 22.20
C ILE A 153 12.90 -10.67 23.28
N LEU A 154 14.02 -9.95 23.32
CA LEU A 154 14.97 -10.06 24.43
C LEU A 154 14.67 -8.95 25.44
N LEU A 155 14.21 -9.36 26.63
CA LEU A 155 13.98 -8.46 27.75
C LEU A 155 15.25 -8.39 28.62
N VAL A 156 15.83 -7.20 28.71
CA VAL A 156 17.09 -6.92 29.39
C VAL A 156 16.86 -6.13 30.66
N GLY A 157 17.39 -6.66 31.77
CA GLY A 157 17.37 -5.96 33.05
C GLY A 157 16.03 -6.03 33.79
N VAL A 158 15.28 -7.13 33.61
CA VAL A 158 14.00 -7.42 34.29
C VAL A 158 14.06 -7.01 35.76
N ARG A 159 13.19 -6.08 36.16
CA ARG A 159 13.00 -5.67 37.55
C ARG A 159 11.70 -6.18 38.15
N ASP A 160 10.70 -6.45 37.31
CA ASP A 160 9.37 -6.90 37.68
C ASP A 160 8.78 -7.88 36.65
N ASP A 161 7.87 -8.75 37.11
CA ASP A 161 7.24 -9.79 36.28
C ASP A 161 6.12 -9.24 35.38
N ALA A 162 5.46 -8.13 35.77
CA ALA A 162 4.32 -7.58 35.03
C ALA A 162 4.63 -7.21 33.57
N LEU A 163 5.81 -6.63 33.31
CA LEU A 163 6.26 -6.32 31.96
C LEU A 163 6.52 -7.59 31.14
N ALA A 164 7.18 -8.58 31.75
CA ALA A 164 7.49 -9.84 31.10
C ALA A 164 6.22 -10.62 30.77
N ASP A 165 5.25 -10.67 31.69
CA ASP A 165 3.97 -11.34 31.50
C ASP A 165 3.09 -10.63 30.48
N SER A 166 3.06 -9.29 30.50
CA SER A 166 2.34 -8.52 29.47
C SER A 166 2.93 -8.77 28.08
N LEU A 167 4.27 -8.82 27.94
CA LEU A 167 4.91 -9.17 26.67
C LEU A 167 4.62 -10.61 26.22
N ARG A 168 4.58 -11.58 27.16
CA ARG A 168 4.23 -12.99 26.86
C ARG A 168 2.76 -13.16 26.48
N SER A 169 1.89 -12.27 26.94
CA SER A 169 0.48 -12.28 26.57
C SER A 169 0.23 -11.83 25.12
N LEU A 170 1.22 -11.17 24.49
CA LEU A 170 1.09 -10.72 23.11
C LEU A 170 1.12 -11.91 22.15
N PRO A 171 0.20 -11.96 21.18
CA PRO A 171 0.15 -13.07 20.24
C PRO A 171 1.37 -13.06 19.31
N GLY A 172 1.91 -14.26 19.03
CA GLY A 172 3.09 -14.40 18.18
C GLY A 172 4.39 -13.87 18.81
N VAL A 173 4.45 -13.64 20.12
CA VAL A 173 5.67 -13.17 20.80
C VAL A 173 6.32 -14.28 21.62
N ARG A 174 7.65 -14.39 21.52
CA ARG A 174 8.48 -15.23 22.38
C ARG A 174 9.45 -14.36 23.17
N VAL A 175 9.23 -14.25 24.47
CA VAL A 175 10.08 -13.46 25.36
C VAL A 175 11.20 -14.32 25.93
N VAL A 176 12.44 -13.84 25.79
CA VAL A 176 13.63 -14.37 26.46
C VAL A 176 14.15 -13.30 27.41
N SER A 177 14.41 -13.67 28.66
CA SER A 177 14.97 -12.74 29.66
C SER A 177 16.48 -12.93 29.77
N ALA A 178 17.22 -11.82 29.83
CA ALA A 178 18.65 -11.83 30.12
C ALA A 178 18.98 -10.88 31.27
N ALA A 179 19.88 -11.33 32.15
CA ALA A 179 20.48 -10.45 33.14
C ALA A 179 21.25 -9.33 32.43
N ALA A 180 21.18 -8.10 32.96
CA ALA A 180 21.90 -6.96 32.42
C ALA A 180 23.42 -7.12 32.65
N ARG A 181 24.10 -7.92 31.83
CA ARG A 181 25.56 -8.01 31.77
C ARG A 181 26.06 -8.08 30.34
N GLY A 182 26.75 -7.01 29.93
CA GLY A 182 27.77 -7.06 28.88
C GLY A 182 27.27 -7.26 27.44
N GLY A 183 26.52 -6.29 26.91
CA GLY A 183 26.71 -5.75 25.56
C GLY A 183 26.66 -6.64 24.30
N ARG A 184 26.40 -7.94 24.37
CA ARG A 184 26.39 -8.82 23.17
C ARG A 184 25.20 -9.80 23.12
N GLY A 185 24.03 -9.36 23.54
CA GLY A 185 22.84 -10.22 23.63
C GLY A 185 21.94 -10.25 22.38
N GLY A 186 22.25 -9.54 21.29
CA GLY A 186 21.25 -9.23 20.26
C GLY A 186 21.16 -10.14 19.03
N GLY A 187 22.00 -11.18 18.90
CA GLY A 187 22.29 -11.80 17.58
C GLY A 187 21.08 -12.29 16.78
N ASP A 188 20.01 -12.71 17.47
CA ASP A 188 18.80 -13.29 16.87
C ASP A 188 17.49 -12.64 17.39
N ALA A 189 17.58 -11.53 18.12
CA ALA A 189 16.38 -10.89 18.69
C ALA A 189 15.78 -9.91 17.67
N ASP A 190 14.46 -9.95 17.50
CA ASP A 190 13.73 -9.03 16.62
C ASP A 190 13.50 -7.67 17.28
N LEU A 191 13.49 -7.65 18.61
CA LEU A 191 13.30 -6.45 19.42
C LEU A 191 14.02 -6.61 20.76
N LEU A 192 14.72 -5.56 21.17
CA LEU A 192 15.30 -5.44 22.51
C LEU A 192 14.38 -4.61 23.39
N VAL A 193 13.99 -5.14 24.54
CA VAL A 193 13.25 -4.38 25.56
C VAL A 193 14.16 -4.13 26.73
N TYR A 194 14.39 -2.88 27.09
CA TYR A 194 15.22 -2.50 28.23
C TYR A 194 14.37 -1.92 29.36
N GLU A 195 14.56 -2.45 30.57
CA GLU A 195 13.90 -1.92 31.77
C GLU A 195 14.93 -1.22 32.68
N GLY A 196 14.83 0.11 32.78
CA GLY A 196 15.72 0.93 33.61
C GLY A 196 17.20 0.88 33.19
N SER A 197 17.48 0.47 31.97
CA SER A 197 18.82 0.34 31.39
C SER A 197 18.82 0.76 29.92
N ALA A 198 20.00 1.01 29.35
CA ALA A 198 20.19 1.27 27.94
C ALA A 198 21.64 0.97 27.56
N PRO A 199 21.93 0.48 26.34
CA PRO A 199 23.29 0.32 25.85
C PRO A 199 23.92 1.69 25.58
N HIS A 200 25.24 1.81 25.78
CA HIS A 200 25.95 3.06 25.51
C HIS A 200 25.99 3.40 24.01
N GLU A 201 26.05 2.38 23.16
CA GLU A 201 25.90 2.50 21.71
C GLU A 201 24.48 2.11 21.28
N PRO A 202 23.92 2.73 20.24
CA PRO A 202 22.60 2.37 19.73
C PRO A 202 22.59 0.92 19.21
N PRO A 203 21.57 0.12 19.54
CA PRO A 203 21.46 -1.26 19.06
C PRO A 203 21.19 -1.30 17.55
N GLU A 204 21.60 -2.39 16.90
CA GLU A 204 21.39 -2.61 15.46
C GLU A 204 20.01 -3.17 15.13
N VAL A 205 19.30 -3.67 16.14
CA VAL A 205 17.91 -4.12 16.06
C VAL A 205 17.00 -3.13 16.79
N PRO A 206 15.71 -3.09 16.47
CA PRO A 206 14.76 -2.19 17.12
C PRO A 206 14.80 -2.30 18.65
N ALA A 207 14.51 -1.20 19.34
CA ALA A 207 14.55 -1.15 20.81
C ALA A 207 13.36 -0.42 21.44
N LEU A 208 12.78 -1.02 22.48
CA LEU A 208 11.80 -0.40 23.37
C LEU A 208 12.45 -0.20 24.75
N LEU A 209 12.48 1.03 25.26
CA LEU A 209 13.15 1.37 26.50
C LEU A 209 12.18 1.95 27.51
N PHE A 210 12.22 1.46 28.74
CA PHE A 210 11.48 2.01 29.87
C PHE A 210 12.44 2.69 30.83
N ARG A 211 12.25 3.99 31.04
CA ARG A 211 13.09 4.88 31.86
C ARG A 211 14.59 4.65 31.61
N PRO A 212 15.08 4.80 30.37
CA PRO A 212 16.49 4.59 30.07
C PRO A 212 17.40 5.60 30.78
N PRO A 213 18.59 5.22 31.27
CA PRO A 213 19.57 6.19 31.75
C PRO A 213 20.04 7.10 30.59
N PRO A 214 20.64 8.27 30.89
CA PRO A 214 21.23 9.12 29.88
C PRO A 214 22.31 8.37 29.08
N VAL A 215 22.15 8.31 27.76
CA VAL A 215 23.11 7.72 26.81
C VAL A 215 23.25 8.63 25.60
N PRO A 216 24.41 8.64 24.90
CA PRO A 216 24.69 9.64 23.86
C PRO A 216 23.74 9.66 22.67
N TRP A 217 23.04 8.55 22.40
CA TRP A 217 22.16 8.39 21.23
C TRP A 217 20.68 8.62 21.53
N LEU A 218 20.31 8.90 22.79
CA LEU A 218 18.95 9.30 23.17
C LEU A 218 18.87 10.80 23.43
N PRO A 219 17.70 11.45 23.19
CA PRO A 219 17.50 12.84 23.55
C PRO A 219 17.65 13.06 25.06
N ALA A 220 18.21 14.22 25.43
CA ALA A 220 18.35 14.60 26.83
C ALA A 220 16.98 14.78 27.49
N ALA A 221 16.82 14.23 28.70
CA ALA A 221 15.60 14.33 29.49
C ALA A 221 15.89 14.82 30.91
N ASP A 222 14.90 15.49 31.48
CA ASP A 222 14.91 15.86 32.89
C ASP A 222 14.22 14.79 33.73
N VAL A 223 14.79 14.47 34.89
CA VAL A 223 14.10 13.62 35.86
C VAL A 223 12.99 14.44 36.53
N ARG A 224 11.78 13.90 36.52
CA ARG A 224 10.60 14.43 37.20
C ARG A 224 10.10 13.41 38.21
N THR A 225 9.69 13.89 39.38
CA THR A 225 9.16 13.08 40.48
C THR A 225 7.90 13.75 41.03
N GLY A 226 7.02 12.97 41.65
CA GLY A 226 5.75 13.45 42.19
C GLY A 226 4.56 12.88 41.41
N ARG A 227 3.44 13.60 41.37
CA ARG A 227 2.24 13.18 40.64
C ARG A 227 2.27 13.78 39.23
N ILE A 228 2.88 13.06 38.30
CA ILE A 228 2.96 13.44 36.89
C ILE A 228 1.73 12.89 36.17
N ARG A 229 1.14 13.67 35.27
CA ARG A 229 -0.02 13.25 34.47
C ARG A 229 0.26 13.39 32.99
N ALA A 230 -0.06 12.36 32.22
CA ALA A 230 -0.13 12.50 30.78
C ALA A 230 -1.47 13.19 30.39
N GLU A 231 -1.36 14.23 29.56
CA GLU A 231 -2.47 15.12 29.17
C GLU A 231 -2.56 15.30 27.64
N GLY A 232 -1.53 14.89 26.88
CA GLY A 232 -1.46 15.06 25.43
C GLY A 232 -1.02 13.79 24.72
N LYS A 233 -1.52 13.61 23.50
CA LYS A 233 -1.19 12.50 22.60
C LYS A 233 -1.00 12.98 21.16
N LEU A 234 -0.29 12.19 20.35
CA LEU A 234 -0.20 12.43 18.90
C LEU A 234 -1.43 11.87 18.19
N PRO A 235 -2.25 12.68 17.49
CA PRO A 235 -3.41 12.15 16.78
C PRO A 235 -3.00 11.36 15.52
N GLY A 236 -3.73 10.28 15.21
CA GLY A 236 -3.59 9.52 13.97
C GLY A 236 -2.54 8.41 14.02
N ASP A 237 -2.11 8.00 15.21
CA ASP A 237 -1.17 6.90 15.41
C ASP A 237 -1.71 5.92 16.47
N PRO A 238 -1.80 4.60 16.19
CA PRO A 238 -2.31 3.61 17.15
C PRO A 238 -1.59 3.62 18.51
N LEU A 239 -0.27 3.90 18.53
CA LEU A 239 0.50 4.00 19.78
C LEU A 239 0.04 5.17 20.67
N SER A 240 -0.72 6.10 20.10
CA SER A 240 -1.31 7.26 20.78
C SER A 240 -2.81 7.15 20.94
N ASP A 241 -3.52 6.60 19.95
CA ASP A 241 -4.97 6.63 19.90
C ASP A 241 -5.64 5.53 20.72
N ASP A 242 -5.04 4.33 20.74
CA ASP A 242 -5.63 3.16 21.40
C ASP A 242 -5.16 3.02 22.86
N VAL A 243 -4.14 3.77 23.26
CA VAL A 243 -3.61 3.77 24.64
C VAL A 243 -4.25 4.90 25.46
N PRO A 244 -4.81 4.61 26.65
CA PRO A 244 -5.48 5.61 27.47
C PRO A 244 -4.48 6.52 28.21
N TRP A 245 -3.83 7.43 27.48
CA TRP A 245 -2.86 8.36 28.06
C TRP A 245 -3.50 9.36 29.03
N ASN A 246 -4.72 9.79 28.75
CA ASN A 246 -5.40 10.79 29.57
C ASN A 246 -5.67 10.25 30.97
N GLY A 247 -5.09 10.89 31.98
CA GLY A 247 -5.26 10.49 33.38
C GLY A 247 -4.30 9.38 33.83
N LEU A 248 -3.35 8.97 32.98
CA LEU A 248 -2.23 8.13 33.39
C LEU A 248 -1.43 8.87 34.47
N GLU A 249 -1.33 8.28 35.65
CA GLU A 249 -0.55 8.83 36.76
C GLU A 249 0.81 8.14 36.84
N ILE A 250 1.88 8.93 36.91
CA ILE A 250 3.26 8.45 36.93
C ILE A 250 3.95 9.04 38.14
N ARG A 251 4.62 8.19 38.94
CA ARG A 251 5.34 8.62 40.15
C ARG A 251 6.70 9.25 39.85
N ARG A 252 7.35 8.77 38.80
CA ARG A 252 8.66 9.23 38.35
C ARG A 252 8.82 8.99 36.85
N ALA A 253 9.25 10.03 36.14
CA ALA A 253 9.45 9.97 34.70
C ALA A 253 10.72 10.73 34.30
N LEU A 254 11.24 10.38 33.14
CA LEU A 254 12.07 11.22 32.31
C LEU A 254 11.13 12.00 31.41
N ALA A 255 11.25 13.32 31.41
CA ALA A 255 10.46 14.20 30.56
C ALA A 255 11.35 14.89 29.54
N TRP A 256 11.01 14.75 28.27
CA TRP A 256 11.74 15.35 27.16
C TRP A 256 11.11 16.69 26.77
N ASN A 257 11.82 17.77 27.09
CA ASN A 257 11.39 19.15 26.80
C ASN A 257 11.89 19.67 25.45
N ARG A 258 12.89 18.99 24.86
CA ARG A 258 13.44 19.31 23.55
C ARG A 258 13.63 18.02 22.78
N LEU A 259 13.01 17.94 21.61
CA LEU A 259 13.10 16.79 20.72
C LEU A 259 13.97 17.17 19.52
N PRO A 260 15.04 16.41 19.22
CA PRO A 260 15.77 16.56 17.98
C PRO A 260 14.88 16.34 16.75
N GLU A 261 15.31 16.84 15.60
CA GLU A 261 14.64 16.55 14.32
C GLU A 261 14.54 15.03 14.09
N GLY A 262 13.39 14.59 13.57
CA GLY A 262 13.13 13.16 13.37
C GLY A 262 12.71 12.37 14.62
N THR A 263 12.57 13.04 15.78
CA THR A 263 11.97 12.43 16.98
C THR A 263 10.50 12.84 17.12
N LEU A 264 9.63 11.87 17.36
CA LEU A 264 8.19 12.07 17.55
C LEU A 264 7.82 11.85 19.02
N ALA A 265 6.91 12.67 19.55
CA ALA A 265 6.28 12.45 20.85
C ALA A 265 4.88 11.86 20.67
N PHE A 266 4.63 10.71 21.29
CA PHE A 266 3.34 10.02 21.24
C PHE A 266 2.46 10.33 22.44
N ALA A 267 3.08 10.55 23.60
CA ALA A 267 2.38 10.95 24.80
C ALA A 267 3.21 11.98 25.55
N GLY A 268 2.54 12.92 26.21
CA GLY A 268 3.18 13.99 26.97
C GLY A 268 2.24 14.63 27.99
N GLY A 269 2.81 15.51 28.79
CA GLY A 269 2.10 16.31 29.77
C GLY A 269 2.73 17.68 29.91
N ARG A 270 2.41 18.37 31.02
CA ARG A 270 2.95 19.70 31.33
C ARG A 270 4.46 19.68 31.53
N GLU A 271 4.99 18.52 31.92
CA GLU A 271 6.38 18.30 32.27
C GLU A 271 7.27 18.03 31.05
N GLY A 272 6.66 17.79 29.88
CA GLY A 272 7.32 17.43 28.62
C GLY A 272 6.73 16.18 27.96
N ALA A 273 7.36 15.71 26.89
CA ALA A 273 7.02 14.42 26.29
C ALA A 273 7.43 13.28 27.23
N LEU A 274 6.60 12.25 27.31
CA LEU A 274 6.74 11.09 28.22
C LEU A 274 6.92 9.78 27.44
N VAL A 275 6.47 9.72 26.19
CA VAL A 275 6.74 8.63 25.25
C VAL A 275 7.21 9.24 23.95
N VAL A 276 8.41 8.87 23.53
CA VAL A 276 9.05 9.40 22.33
C VAL A 276 9.58 8.26 21.47
N ALA A 277 9.69 8.49 20.17
CA ALA A 277 10.33 7.56 19.26
C ALA A 277 11.20 8.28 18.25
N GLY A 278 12.19 7.57 17.76
CA GLY A 278 13.08 8.07 16.73
C GLY A 278 13.81 6.92 16.07
N ARG A 279 14.89 7.28 15.39
CA ARG A 279 15.75 6.32 14.72
C ARG A 279 17.21 6.66 15.03
N ALA A 280 17.98 5.63 15.35
CA ALA A 280 19.44 5.69 15.41
C ALA A 280 19.97 4.72 14.35
N ARG A 281 20.69 3.66 14.74
CA ARG A 281 20.98 2.53 13.84
C ARG A 281 19.73 1.73 13.49
N ALA A 282 18.77 1.65 14.41
CA ALA A 282 17.46 1.05 14.25
C ALA A 282 16.35 1.95 14.84
N PRO A 283 15.06 1.70 14.52
CA PRO A 283 13.94 2.34 15.20
C PRO A 283 13.98 2.10 16.71
N TRP A 284 13.60 3.11 17.48
CA TRP A 284 13.47 2.96 18.92
C TRP A 284 12.26 3.72 19.45
N ILE A 285 11.69 3.21 20.55
CA ILE A 285 10.67 3.87 21.36
C ILE A 285 11.20 3.94 22.80
N ALA A 286 11.11 5.11 23.42
CA ALA A 286 11.44 5.31 24.83
C ALA A 286 10.22 5.83 25.59
N ALA A 287 9.78 5.07 26.59
CA ALA A 287 8.88 5.53 27.63
C ALA A 287 9.70 6.06 28.80
N GLY A 288 9.44 7.29 29.25
CA GLY A 288 10.23 7.96 30.28
C GLY A 288 10.06 7.37 31.68
N PHE A 289 9.15 6.42 31.87
CA PHE A 289 8.77 5.86 33.16
C PHE A 289 8.86 4.34 33.13
N LEU A 290 8.93 3.72 34.32
CA LEU A 290 8.74 2.28 34.43
C LEU A 290 7.26 1.94 34.50
N PRO A 291 6.79 0.84 33.89
CA PRO A 291 5.40 0.41 34.01
C PRO A 291 4.95 0.32 35.47
N ALA A 292 5.75 -0.31 36.33
CA ALA A 292 5.46 -0.47 37.77
C ALA A 292 5.40 0.84 38.58
N GLU A 293 5.90 1.96 38.03
CA GLU A 293 5.82 3.30 38.65
C GLU A 293 4.67 4.15 38.08
N SER A 294 3.77 3.55 37.30
CA SER A 294 2.65 4.21 36.64
C SER A 294 1.35 3.44 36.77
N THR A 295 0.21 4.07 36.49
CA THR A 295 -1.07 3.36 36.40
C THR A 295 -1.26 2.59 35.09
N LEU A 296 -0.24 2.56 34.21
CA LEU A 296 -0.30 1.86 32.91
C LEU A 296 -0.42 0.34 33.09
N VAL A 297 0.11 -0.20 34.19
CA VAL A 297 0.00 -1.63 34.54
C VAL A 297 -1.42 -2.05 34.92
N PHE A 298 -2.31 -1.08 35.20
CA PHE A 298 -3.72 -1.32 35.46
C PHE A 298 -4.50 -1.19 34.15
N GLU A 299 -5.58 -1.94 34.01
CA GLU A 299 -6.38 -2.06 32.77
C GLU A 299 -5.59 -2.70 31.61
N PRO A 300 -6.23 -3.13 30.51
CA PRO A 300 -5.53 -3.64 29.32
C PRO A 300 -4.57 -2.63 28.64
N ALA A 301 -4.28 -1.48 29.27
CA ALA A 301 -3.47 -0.39 28.73
C ALA A 301 -2.01 -0.80 28.46
N LEU A 302 -1.36 -1.55 29.37
CA LEU A 302 0.02 -1.99 29.15
C LEU A 302 0.15 -3.00 27.99
N PRO A 303 -0.63 -4.10 27.93
CA PRO A 303 -0.63 -4.97 26.77
C PRO A 303 -0.96 -4.26 25.45
N VAL A 304 -1.93 -3.32 25.45
CA VAL A 304 -2.26 -2.52 24.25
C VAL A 304 -1.07 -1.66 23.83
N PHE A 305 -0.45 -0.92 24.75
CA PHE A 305 0.76 -0.13 24.47
C PHE A 305 1.88 -1.00 23.90
N LEU A 306 2.14 -2.15 24.52
CA LEU A 306 3.20 -3.07 24.07
C LEU A 306 2.89 -3.65 22.69
N GLY A 307 1.63 -4.01 22.40
CA GLY A 307 1.19 -4.49 21.09
C GLY A 307 1.48 -3.48 19.99
N HIS A 308 1.07 -2.21 20.17
CA HIS A 308 1.34 -1.16 19.20
C HIS A 308 2.83 -0.81 19.08
N ALA A 309 3.56 -0.80 20.20
CA ALA A 309 5.00 -0.54 20.20
C ALA A 309 5.77 -1.64 19.44
N VAL A 310 5.44 -2.91 19.69
CA VAL A 310 6.02 -4.06 18.98
C VAL A 310 5.67 -3.99 17.50
N ALA A 311 4.40 -3.81 17.15
CA ALA A 311 3.96 -3.67 15.76
C ALA A 311 4.76 -2.56 15.04
N ARG A 312 4.81 -1.36 15.62
CA ARG A 312 5.54 -0.24 15.03
C ARG A 312 7.04 -0.49 14.85
N LEU A 313 7.68 -1.13 15.83
CA LEU A 313 9.12 -1.34 15.83
C LEU A 313 9.55 -2.45 14.86
N THR A 314 8.68 -3.41 14.57
CA THR A 314 9.03 -4.59 13.76
C THR A 314 8.30 -4.69 12.43
N ASP A 315 7.19 -3.97 12.21
CA ASP A 315 6.46 -4.05 10.94
C ASP A 315 7.22 -3.35 9.82
N ALA A 316 7.51 -4.11 8.77
CA ALA A 316 7.94 -3.56 7.49
C ALA A 316 6.78 -2.79 6.84
N SER A 317 7.10 -1.71 6.10
CA SER A 317 6.10 -0.90 5.38
C SER A 317 5.11 -1.77 4.61
N ALA A 318 3.82 -1.60 4.90
CA ALA A 318 2.75 -2.33 4.24
C ALA A 318 2.83 -2.15 2.70
N PRO A 319 2.57 -3.21 1.92
CA PRO A 319 2.57 -3.10 0.47
C PRO A 319 1.46 -2.13 0.00
N MET A 320 1.77 -1.32 -1.00
CA MET A 320 0.80 -0.49 -1.71
C MET A 320 0.13 -1.33 -2.80
N SER A 321 -1.18 -1.14 -3.02
CA SER A 321 -1.86 -1.72 -4.19
C SER A 321 -1.96 -0.72 -5.34
N GLY A 322 -1.80 -1.20 -6.57
CA GLY A 322 -1.95 -0.42 -7.80
C GLY A 322 -2.69 -1.22 -8.89
N SER A 323 -3.19 -0.50 -9.89
CA SER A 323 -3.73 -1.09 -11.11
C SER A 323 -2.69 -1.05 -12.23
N LEU A 324 -2.93 -1.80 -13.30
CA LEU A 324 -2.16 -1.64 -14.54
C LEU A 324 -2.21 -0.19 -15.04
N GLY A 325 -1.13 0.25 -15.68
CA GLY A 325 -0.97 1.59 -16.25
C GLY A 325 -0.15 2.50 -15.34
N ALA A 326 -0.47 3.79 -15.35
CA ALA A 326 0.27 4.78 -14.57
C ALA A 326 0.01 4.61 -13.06
N VAL A 327 1.06 4.28 -12.30
CA VAL A 327 1.04 4.08 -10.85
C VAL A 327 1.85 5.17 -10.17
N SER A 328 1.27 5.83 -9.16
CA SER A 328 1.93 6.87 -8.35
C SER A 328 2.32 6.33 -6.99
N VAL A 329 3.61 6.42 -6.67
CA VAL A 329 4.19 5.98 -5.40
C VAL A 329 4.55 7.20 -4.56
N PRO A 330 4.17 7.27 -3.26
CA PRO A 330 4.41 8.41 -2.38
C PRO A 330 5.87 8.47 -1.88
N LEU A 331 6.83 8.29 -2.78
CA LEU A 331 8.26 8.41 -2.55
C LEU A 331 8.85 9.32 -3.61
N SER A 332 9.43 10.45 -3.21
CA SER A 332 10.11 11.36 -4.12
C SER A 332 11.40 10.72 -4.66
N ASN A 333 11.66 10.89 -5.97
CA ASN A 333 12.87 10.42 -6.65
C ASN A 333 13.16 8.91 -6.43
N ALA A 334 12.11 8.09 -6.39
CA ALA A 334 12.26 6.66 -6.14
C ALA A 334 12.77 5.93 -7.37
N ARG A 335 13.71 5.00 -7.16
CA ARG A 335 14.07 4.00 -8.18
C ARG A 335 13.05 2.87 -8.10
N ILE A 336 12.42 2.55 -9.24
CA ILE A 336 11.45 1.46 -9.35
C ILE A 336 12.14 0.26 -10.01
N THR A 337 11.97 -0.93 -9.43
CA THR A 337 12.34 -2.20 -10.05
C THR A 337 11.13 -3.12 -10.13
N ASP A 338 11.03 -3.96 -11.16
CA ASP A 338 10.01 -5.01 -11.26
C ASP A 338 10.32 -6.21 -10.34
N GLY A 339 9.47 -7.25 -10.36
CA GLY A 339 9.62 -8.43 -9.52
C GLY A 339 10.87 -9.27 -9.85
N SER A 340 11.46 -9.07 -11.04
CA SER A 340 12.73 -9.68 -11.46
C SER A 340 13.96 -8.85 -11.08
N GLY A 341 13.74 -7.69 -10.44
CA GLY A 341 14.79 -6.75 -10.06
C GLY A 341 15.25 -5.85 -11.21
N GLN A 342 14.61 -5.90 -12.38
CA GLN A 342 14.97 -5.04 -13.51
C GLN A 342 14.42 -3.62 -13.29
N PRO A 343 15.19 -2.58 -13.63
CA PRO A 343 14.75 -1.20 -13.48
C PRO A 343 13.57 -0.89 -14.40
N VAL A 344 12.58 -0.17 -13.87
CA VAL A 344 11.41 0.31 -14.62
C VAL A 344 11.53 1.82 -14.78
N THR A 345 11.21 2.33 -15.97
CA THR A 345 11.21 3.76 -16.23
C THR A 345 10.21 4.46 -15.32
N ALA A 346 10.69 5.43 -14.56
CA ALA A 346 9.91 6.19 -13.61
C ALA A 346 10.22 7.68 -13.75
N ARG A 347 9.23 8.53 -13.49
CA ARG A 347 9.34 9.99 -13.54
C ARG A 347 9.02 10.59 -12.17
N PRO A 348 9.89 11.46 -11.63
CA PRO A 348 9.59 12.16 -10.38
C PRO A 348 8.46 13.18 -10.61
N VAL A 349 7.57 13.29 -9.63
CA VAL A 349 6.53 14.33 -9.55
C VAL A 349 6.58 14.94 -8.13
N PRO A 350 6.02 16.13 -7.89
CA PRO A 350 6.05 16.73 -6.55
C PRO A 350 5.49 15.78 -5.48
N GLY A 351 6.34 15.35 -4.54
CA GLY A 351 5.98 14.44 -3.44
C GLY A 351 5.84 12.96 -3.79
N ALA A 352 6.06 12.55 -5.04
CA ALA A 352 5.85 11.17 -5.49
C ALA A 352 6.73 10.78 -6.69
N THR A 353 6.65 9.52 -7.09
CA THR A 353 7.28 8.99 -8.31
C THR A 353 6.23 8.21 -9.08
N LEU A 354 6.10 8.49 -10.38
CA LEU A 354 5.16 7.79 -11.26
C LEU A 354 5.91 6.81 -12.16
N PHE A 355 5.36 5.62 -12.36
CA PHE A 355 5.85 4.65 -13.35
C PHE A 355 4.68 3.98 -14.08
N ASP A 356 4.94 3.39 -15.24
CA ASP A 356 3.92 2.66 -15.99
C ASP A 356 4.09 1.14 -15.76
N ALA A 357 3.05 0.52 -15.20
CA ALA A 357 2.97 -0.91 -14.95
C ALA A 357 2.22 -1.61 -16.08
N LEU A 358 2.94 -2.26 -16.98
CA LEU A 358 2.38 -2.89 -18.19
C LEU A 358 1.87 -4.32 -17.97
N ARG A 359 2.22 -4.94 -16.85
CA ARG A 359 1.84 -6.31 -16.50
C ARG A 359 1.61 -6.45 -15.00
N PRO A 360 0.81 -7.41 -14.54
CA PRO A 360 0.73 -7.75 -13.13
C PRO A 360 2.11 -8.14 -12.61
N ASP A 361 2.55 -7.54 -11.50
CA ASP A 361 3.83 -7.82 -10.86
C ASP A 361 3.90 -7.16 -9.47
N ILE A 362 4.94 -7.48 -8.70
CA ILE A 362 5.31 -6.76 -7.47
C ILE A 362 6.50 -5.86 -7.77
N TYR A 363 6.22 -4.57 -7.91
CA TYR A 363 7.24 -3.55 -8.09
C TYR A 363 7.82 -3.13 -6.74
N ILE A 364 9.09 -2.73 -6.71
CA ILE A 364 9.75 -2.24 -5.50
C ILE A 364 10.20 -0.80 -5.76
N ALA A 365 9.63 0.13 -5.01
CA ALA A 365 10.08 1.52 -5.00
C ALA A 365 11.12 1.71 -3.87
N ARG A 366 12.26 2.31 -4.22
CA ARG A 366 13.33 2.62 -3.27
C ARG A 366 13.72 4.09 -3.32
N SER A 367 13.74 4.77 -2.17
CA SER A 367 14.26 6.13 -2.02
C SER A 367 15.01 6.26 -0.70
N GLY A 368 16.34 6.41 -0.75
CA GLY A 368 17.19 6.29 0.43
C GLY A 368 17.06 4.90 1.09
N GLU A 369 16.76 4.87 2.39
CA GLU A 369 16.45 3.65 3.15
C GLU A 369 14.99 3.19 2.98
N ALA A 370 14.09 4.05 2.45
CA ALA A 370 12.70 3.69 2.28
C ALA A 370 12.54 2.67 1.15
N ARG A 371 11.87 1.56 1.46
CA ARG A 371 11.49 0.51 0.53
C ARG A 371 9.99 0.28 0.63
N LEU A 372 9.28 0.42 -0.49
CA LEU A 372 7.83 0.22 -0.56
C LEU A 372 7.52 -0.79 -1.67
N PRO A 373 7.02 -2.00 -1.33
CA PRO A 373 6.45 -2.91 -2.31
C PRO A 373 5.16 -2.34 -2.88
N VAL A 374 4.97 -2.46 -4.19
CA VAL A 374 3.79 -2.00 -4.94
C VAL A 374 3.25 -3.18 -5.73
N VAL A 375 2.14 -3.74 -5.27
CA VAL A 375 1.46 -4.88 -5.89
C VAL A 375 0.54 -4.36 -6.98
N VAL A 376 0.82 -4.71 -8.23
CA VAL A 376 0.00 -4.33 -9.37
C VAL A 376 -0.74 -5.55 -9.91
N SER A 377 -2.04 -5.41 -10.14
CA SER A 377 -2.88 -6.48 -10.71
C SER A 377 -3.96 -5.91 -11.64
N SER A 378 -4.46 -6.75 -12.54
CA SER A 378 -5.67 -6.45 -13.33
C SER A 378 -6.88 -6.63 -12.42
N THR A 379 -7.49 -5.52 -11.99
CA THR A 379 -8.65 -5.54 -11.09
C THR A 379 -9.95 -5.16 -11.79
N ASP A 380 -9.87 -4.87 -13.09
CA ASP A 380 -11.01 -4.44 -13.90
C ASP A 380 -11.65 -5.64 -14.58
N GLU A 381 -12.84 -6.01 -14.12
CA GLU A 381 -13.63 -7.09 -14.71
C GLU A 381 -13.97 -6.85 -16.17
N SER A 382 -14.09 -5.59 -16.61
CA SER A 382 -14.38 -5.32 -18.02
C SER A 382 -13.27 -5.79 -18.96
N PHE A 383 -12.05 -5.97 -18.44
CA PHE A 383 -10.94 -6.55 -19.16
C PHE A 383 -11.04 -8.09 -19.24
N SER A 384 -11.56 -8.72 -18.19
CA SER A 384 -11.69 -10.18 -18.06
C SER A 384 -12.97 -10.75 -18.65
N ASP A 385 -14.03 -9.94 -18.78
CA ASP A 385 -15.28 -10.32 -19.42
C ASP A 385 -15.19 -10.10 -20.95
N VAL A 386 -14.33 -10.89 -21.60
CA VAL A 386 -14.02 -10.80 -23.04
C VAL A 386 -15.25 -10.97 -23.94
N ASN A 387 -16.37 -11.46 -23.40
CA ASN A 387 -17.59 -11.74 -24.16
C ASN A 387 -18.69 -10.68 -24.04
N ARG A 388 -18.50 -9.66 -23.19
CA ARG A 388 -19.51 -8.63 -22.88
C ARG A 388 -19.51 -7.46 -23.85
N THR A 389 -18.36 -7.07 -24.38
CA THR A 389 -18.27 -5.98 -25.37
C THR A 389 -18.33 -6.57 -26.77
N ARG A 390 -19.43 -6.27 -27.49
CA ARG A 390 -19.66 -6.73 -28.85
C ARG A 390 -19.92 -5.52 -29.72
N PHE A 391 -19.03 -5.22 -30.66
CA PHE A 391 -19.39 -4.38 -31.79
C PHE A 391 -20.24 -5.23 -32.73
N ARG A 392 -21.52 -4.92 -32.87
CA ARG A 392 -22.33 -5.61 -33.88
C ARG A 392 -21.97 -5.05 -35.25
N GLU A 393 -21.94 -5.90 -36.27
CA GLU A 393 -21.81 -5.47 -37.67
C GLU A 393 -22.91 -4.49 -38.11
N THR A 394 -23.96 -4.35 -37.28
CA THR A 394 -25.09 -3.43 -37.41
C THR A 394 -24.89 -2.06 -36.74
N ASP A 395 -23.82 -1.82 -35.98
CA ASP A 395 -23.45 -0.48 -35.46
C ASP A 395 -22.88 0.43 -36.57
N ARG A 396 -23.25 0.13 -37.82
CA ARG A 396 -22.91 0.90 -39.02
C ARG A 396 -23.61 2.24 -38.93
N GLN A 397 -22.80 3.26 -38.69
CA GLN A 397 -23.13 4.67 -38.57
C GLN A 397 -23.46 5.09 -37.14
N VAL A 398 -22.42 5.59 -36.45
CA VAL A 398 -22.62 6.75 -35.58
C VAL A 398 -23.27 7.81 -36.48
N GLU A 399 -24.57 8.06 -36.28
CA GLU A 399 -25.23 9.16 -36.98
C GLU A 399 -24.38 10.42 -36.79
N PRO A 400 -24.24 11.27 -37.82
CA PRO A 400 -23.63 12.57 -37.62
C PRO A 400 -24.44 13.31 -36.56
N GLY A 401 -24.00 13.22 -35.31
CA GLY A 401 -24.48 14.04 -34.22
C GLY A 401 -24.41 15.46 -34.73
N GLY A 402 -25.57 16.11 -34.78
CA GLY A 402 -25.79 17.37 -35.46
C GLY A 402 -24.62 18.33 -35.26
N ALA A 403 -24.23 18.97 -36.36
CA ALA A 403 -23.19 19.97 -36.38
C ALA A 403 -23.29 20.90 -35.15
N GLY A 404 -22.25 20.88 -34.31
CA GLY A 404 -21.95 21.98 -33.40
C GLY A 404 -22.14 21.72 -31.91
N ALA A 405 -21.53 20.66 -31.35
CA ALA A 405 -20.96 20.84 -30.02
C ALA A 405 -19.73 21.75 -30.19
N ARG A 406 -19.93 23.08 -30.11
CA ARG A 406 -18.81 24.03 -30.12
C ARG A 406 -17.88 23.65 -28.97
N GLU A 407 -16.65 23.27 -29.32
CA GLU A 407 -15.65 22.98 -28.29
C GLU A 407 -15.48 24.22 -27.41
N PRO A 408 -15.32 24.08 -26.08
CA PRO A 408 -15.33 25.21 -25.15
C PRO A 408 -14.29 26.30 -25.49
N TRP A 409 -13.20 25.93 -26.17
CA TRP A 409 -12.22 26.89 -26.68
C TRP A 409 -12.74 27.79 -27.81
N GLN A 410 -13.69 27.32 -28.64
CA GLN A 410 -14.29 28.11 -29.71
C GLN A 410 -15.22 29.19 -29.15
N VAL A 411 -15.93 28.88 -28.06
CA VAL A 411 -16.73 29.86 -27.31
C VAL A 411 -15.82 30.90 -26.65
N LEU A 412 -14.71 30.47 -26.06
CA LEU A 412 -13.67 31.35 -25.52
C LEU A 412 -13.03 32.25 -26.59
N LEU A 413 -12.74 31.70 -27.78
CA LEU A 413 -12.18 32.46 -28.90
C LEU A 413 -13.15 33.55 -29.36
N LEU A 414 -14.43 33.22 -29.53
CA LEU A 414 -15.46 34.20 -29.90
C LEU A 414 -15.65 35.26 -28.82
N PHE A 415 -15.55 34.88 -27.54
CA PHE A 415 -15.57 35.84 -26.43
C PHE A 415 -14.39 36.80 -26.48
N VAL A 416 -13.17 36.30 -26.69
CA VAL A 416 -11.96 37.13 -26.84
C VAL A 416 -12.07 38.07 -28.04
N ILE A 417 -12.55 37.59 -29.19
CA ILE A 417 -12.80 38.42 -30.37
C ILE A 417 -13.83 39.51 -30.04
N GLY A 418 -14.91 39.16 -29.33
CA GLY A 418 -15.91 40.13 -28.89
C GLY A 418 -15.33 41.21 -27.97
N VAL A 419 -14.49 40.83 -27.01
CA VAL A 419 -13.78 41.78 -26.14
C VAL A 419 -12.84 42.68 -26.94
N LEU A 420 -12.09 42.14 -27.90
CA LEU A 420 -11.18 42.93 -28.74
C LEU A 420 -11.94 43.91 -29.65
N VAL A 421 -13.08 43.50 -30.21
CA VAL A 421 -13.93 44.39 -31.02
C VAL A 421 -14.57 45.46 -30.15
N LEU A 422 -15.02 45.12 -28.95
CA LEU A 422 -15.57 46.08 -27.99
C LEU A 422 -14.50 47.08 -27.54
N ASP A 423 -13.30 46.61 -27.21
CA ASP A 423 -12.17 47.46 -26.84
C ASP A 423 -11.77 48.39 -27.99
N TRP A 424 -11.66 47.87 -29.21
CA TRP A 424 -11.42 48.67 -30.41
C TRP A 424 -12.51 49.72 -30.64
N PHE A 425 -13.78 49.37 -30.42
CA PHE A 425 -14.91 50.29 -30.57
C PHE A 425 -14.94 51.38 -29.49
N LEU A 426 -14.64 51.02 -28.23
CA LEU A 426 -14.52 51.98 -27.12
C LEU A 426 -13.32 52.91 -27.32
N HIS A 427 -12.21 52.38 -27.83
CA HIS A 427 -11.01 53.15 -28.17
C HIS A 427 -11.26 54.13 -29.32
N THR A 428 -11.90 53.69 -30.41
CA THR A 428 -12.23 54.57 -31.55
C THR A 428 -13.29 55.61 -31.22
N ARG A 429 -14.19 55.35 -30.26
CA ARG A 429 -15.19 56.33 -29.79
C ARG A 429 -14.71 57.24 -28.66
N ARG A 430 -13.45 57.14 -28.20
CA ARG A 430 -12.89 57.95 -27.09
C ARG A 430 -13.77 57.93 -25.83
N ILE A 431 -14.34 56.78 -25.46
CA ILE A 431 -15.19 56.67 -24.26
C ILE A 431 -14.39 56.32 -23.00
N THR A 432 -13.10 56.02 -23.12
CA THR A 432 -12.21 55.86 -21.97
C THR A 432 -11.48 57.17 -21.62
N ARG A 433 -11.89 57.75 -20.49
CA ARG A 433 -11.04 58.53 -19.59
C ARG A 433 -10.87 57.76 -18.30
#